data_AF-A0A1H2EGC3-F1
#
_entry.id   AF-A0A1H2EGC3-F1
#
_cell.length_a   1.000
_cell.length_b   1.000
_cell.length_c   1.000
_cell.angle_alpha   90.00
_cell.angle_beta   90.00
_cell.angle_gamma   90.00
#
_symmetry.space_group_name_H-M   'P 1'
#
loop_
_entity.id
_entity.type
_entity.pdbx_description
1 polymer ?
#
loop_
_entity_poly.entity_id
_entity_poly.type
_entity_poly.pdbx_seq_one_letter_code
_entity_poly.pdbx_strand_id
1 'polypeptide(L)'
;MSPEERERAKAEYDAAKDSLKSDYENAKLTRKQDYDRKKQDLENQFTLKKIDRATYERQLNDLKHKFENDELAKKQEYDSRVAEAKSKYDSATGKTPKPGEAGSDPSLLWG
;
A
#
# COMPACT_ATOMS: atom_id res chain seq x y z
N MET A 1 -7.60 27.11 17.38
CA MET A 1 -7.43 25.72 17.87
C MET A 1 -6.84 25.78 19.26
N SER A 2 -7.52 25.18 20.24
CA SER A 2 -7.01 25.04 21.61
C SER A 2 -5.91 23.96 21.68
N PRO A 3 -5.08 23.96 22.73
CA PRO A 3 -4.12 22.89 22.98
C PRO A 3 -4.77 21.49 23.01
N GLU A 4 -5.97 21.39 23.59
CA GLU A 4 -6.74 20.14 23.70
C GLU A 4 -7.21 19.64 22.31
N GLU A 5 -7.71 20.54 21.47
CA GLU A 5 -8.08 20.19 20.09
C GLU A 5 -6.86 19.70 19.30
N ARG A 6 -5.69 20.33 19.51
CA ARG A 6 -4.44 19.95 18.84
C ARG A 6 -3.94 18.58 19.27
N GLU A 7 -4.01 18.31 20.57
CA GLU A 7 -3.65 17.01 21.13
C GLU A 7 -4.58 15.91 20.62
N ARG A 8 -5.89 16.18 20.57
CA ARG A 8 -6.88 15.28 19.99
C ARG A 8 -6.62 15.00 18.50
N ALA A 9 -6.39 16.03 17.70
CA ALA A 9 -6.07 15.86 16.27
C ALA A 9 -4.81 15.02 16.06
N LYS A 10 -3.79 15.20 16.92
CA LYS A 10 -2.57 14.39 16.89
C LYS A 10 -2.85 12.93 17.25
N ALA A 11 -3.60 12.68 18.32
CA ALA A 11 -3.98 11.33 18.74
C ALA A 11 -4.79 10.60 17.65
N GLU A 12 -5.72 11.30 17.00
CA GLU A 12 -6.50 10.77 15.88
C GLU A 12 -5.61 10.43 14.67
N TYR A 13 -4.62 11.28 14.34
CA TYR A 13 -3.65 11.00 13.28
C TYR A 13 -2.74 9.81 13.59
N ASP A 14 -2.19 9.75 14.80
CA ASP A 14 -1.30 8.66 15.22
C ASP A 14 -2.07 7.32 15.23
N ALA A 15 -3.30 7.30 15.76
CA ALA A 15 -4.16 6.12 15.73
C ALA A 15 -4.52 5.68 14.30
N ALA A 16 -4.83 6.63 13.40
CA ALA A 16 -5.10 6.32 12.00
C ALA A 16 -3.87 5.72 11.31
N LYS A 17 -2.69 6.28 11.56
CA LYS A 17 -1.43 5.78 10.99
C LYS A 17 -1.09 4.37 11.49
N ASP A 18 -1.26 4.11 12.77
CA ASP A 18 -1.01 2.78 13.34
C ASP A 18 -1.99 1.73 12.80
N SER A 19 -3.27 2.09 12.67
CA SER A 19 -4.28 1.22 12.04
C SER A 19 -3.90 0.91 10.59
N LEU A 20 -3.56 1.93 9.79
CA LEU A 20 -3.16 1.76 8.39
C LEU A 20 -1.91 0.87 8.26
N LYS A 21 -0.95 1.02 9.17
CA LYS A 21 0.26 0.19 9.18
C LYS A 21 -0.07 -1.27 9.52
N SER A 22 -0.91 -1.49 10.52
CA SER A 22 -1.38 -2.83 10.88
C SER A 22 -2.07 -3.51 9.69
N ASP A 23 -3.00 -2.80 9.04
CA ASP A 23 -3.71 -3.30 7.85
C ASP A 23 -2.76 -3.64 6.70
N TYR A 24 -1.76 -2.80 6.47
CA TYR A 24 -0.74 -3.02 5.43
C TYR A 24 0.10 -4.27 5.71
N GLU A 25 0.64 -4.42 6.93
CA GLU A 25 1.47 -5.57 7.31
C GLU A 25 0.66 -6.87 7.34
N ASN A 26 -0.59 -6.83 7.81
CA ASN A 26 -1.50 -7.99 7.76
C ASN A 26 -1.75 -8.43 6.30
N ALA A 27 -2.05 -7.47 5.42
CA ALA A 27 -2.27 -7.76 4.01
C ALA A 27 -1.02 -8.38 3.34
N LYS A 28 0.16 -7.86 3.67
CA LYS A 28 1.45 -8.39 3.19
C LYS A 28 1.69 -9.83 3.68
N LEU A 29 1.42 -10.12 4.95
CA LEU A 29 1.53 -11.47 5.50
C LEU A 29 0.59 -12.45 4.78
N THR A 30 -0.69 -12.09 4.63
CA THR A 30 -1.68 -12.92 3.94
C THR A 30 -1.27 -13.18 2.49
N ARG A 31 -0.84 -12.16 1.74
CA ARG A 31 -0.39 -12.32 0.35
C ARG A 31 0.82 -13.23 0.25
N LYS A 32 1.78 -13.10 1.16
CA LYS A 32 2.95 -13.95 1.20
C LYS A 32 2.56 -15.41 1.42
N GLN A 33 1.68 -15.69 2.39
CA GLN A 33 1.18 -17.04 2.64
C GLN A 33 0.44 -17.61 1.42
N ASP A 34 -0.39 -16.81 0.75
CA ASP A 34 -1.11 -17.21 -0.45
C ASP A 34 -0.16 -17.51 -1.63
N TYR A 35 0.86 -16.67 -1.83
CA TYR A 35 1.89 -16.88 -2.85
C TYR A 35 2.67 -18.16 -2.57
N ASP A 36 3.15 -18.34 -1.34
CA ASP A 36 3.95 -19.51 -0.94
C ASP A 36 3.12 -20.80 -1.11
N ARG A 37 1.83 -20.79 -0.73
CA ARG A 37 0.90 -21.92 -0.94
C ARG A 37 0.69 -22.23 -2.42
N LYS A 38 0.41 -21.24 -3.26
CA LYS A 38 0.19 -21.43 -4.70
C LYS A 38 1.45 -21.91 -5.42
N LYS A 39 2.62 -21.39 -5.01
CA LYS A 39 3.92 -21.83 -5.53
C LYS A 39 4.17 -23.30 -5.21
N GLN A 40 3.91 -23.72 -3.98
CA GLN A 40 4.06 -25.11 -3.57
C GLN A 40 3.09 -26.04 -4.34
N ASP A 41 1.84 -25.63 -4.54
CA ASP A 41 0.89 -26.40 -5.34
C ASP A 41 1.37 -26.55 -6.79
N LEU A 42 1.86 -25.46 -7.39
CA LEU A 42 2.41 -25.46 -8.74
C LEU A 42 3.65 -26.37 -8.86
N GLU A 43 4.55 -26.32 -7.89
CA GLU A 43 5.72 -27.21 -7.79
C GLU A 43 5.31 -28.68 -7.67
N ASN A 44 4.28 -28.99 -6.88
CA ASN A 44 3.73 -30.34 -6.75
C ASN A 44 3.13 -30.83 -8.06
N GLN A 45 2.36 -29.99 -8.76
CA GLN A 45 1.80 -30.34 -10.07
C GLN A 45 2.90 -30.67 -11.09
N PHE A 46 3.98 -29.90 -11.11
CA PHE A 46 5.13 -30.16 -11.99
C PHE A 46 5.88 -31.44 -11.59
N THR A 47 6.17 -31.62 -10.30
CA THR A 47 6.88 -32.80 -9.78
C THR A 47 6.10 -34.10 -10.04
N LEU A 48 4.77 -34.05 -9.90
CA LEU A 48 3.87 -35.16 -10.21
C LEU A 48 3.59 -35.32 -11.72
N LYS A 49 4.28 -34.54 -12.57
CA LYS A 49 4.14 -34.55 -14.04
C LYS A 49 2.70 -34.31 -14.52
N LYS A 50 1.89 -33.58 -13.75
CA LYS A 50 0.54 -33.15 -14.15
C LYS A 50 0.58 -32.01 -15.17
N ILE A 51 1.66 -31.23 -15.14
CA ILE A 51 1.95 -30.15 -16.08
C ILE A 51 3.37 -30.32 -16.63
N ASP A 52 3.61 -29.81 -17.83
CA ASP A 52 4.94 -29.76 -18.41
C ASP A 52 5.76 -28.57 -17.88
N ARG A 53 7.06 -28.56 -18.23
CA ARG A 53 8.00 -27.52 -17.80
C ARG A 53 7.60 -26.13 -18.30
N ALA A 54 7.16 -26.01 -19.56
CA ALA A 54 6.83 -24.73 -20.16
C ALA A 54 5.61 -24.10 -19.47
N THR A 55 4.63 -24.92 -19.10
CA THR A 55 3.43 -24.55 -18.36
C THR A 55 3.79 -24.13 -16.94
N TYR A 56 4.64 -24.92 -16.26
CA TYR A 56 5.15 -24.58 -14.93
C TYR A 56 5.85 -23.21 -14.91
N GLU A 57 6.80 -22.98 -15.82
CA GLU A 57 7.57 -21.73 -15.87
C GLU A 57 6.68 -20.52 -16.16
N ARG A 58 5.71 -20.66 -17.07
CA ARG A 58 4.73 -19.60 -17.37
C ARG A 58 3.88 -19.26 -16.16
N GLN A 59 3.25 -20.26 -15.53
CA GLN A 59 2.38 -20.04 -14.37
C GLN A 59 3.16 -19.50 -13.16
N LEU A 60 4.42 -19.90 -12.99
CA LEU A 60 5.28 -19.38 -11.92
C LEU A 60 5.59 -17.89 -12.15
N ASN A 61 5.87 -17.49 -13.40
CA ASN A 61 6.09 -16.09 -13.73
C ASN A 61 4.82 -15.25 -13.54
N ASP A 62 3.66 -15.75 -14.00
CA ASP A 62 2.38 -15.09 -13.80
C ASP A 62 2.06 -14.92 -12.30
N LEU A 63 2.34 -15.95 -11.49
CA LEU A 63 2.15 -15.91 -10.04
C LEU A 63 3.06 -14.87 -9.38
N LYS A 64 4.33 -14.76 -9.80
CA LYS A 64 5.26 -13.73 -9.32
C LYS A 64 4.81 -12.33 -9.69
N HIS A 65 4.50 -12.09 -10.95
CA HIS A 65 4.04 -10.79 -11.43
C HIS A 65 2.77 -10.35 -10.72
N LYS A 66 1.82 -11.27 -10.51
CA LYS A 66 0.61 -10.96 -9.74
C LYS A 66 0.94 -10.56 -8.31
N PHE A 67 1.79 -11.31 -7.62
CA PHE A 67 2.21 -10.99 -6.26
C PHE A 67 2.89 -9.61 -6.17
N GLU A 68 3.81 -9.31 -7.09
CA GLU A 68 4.51 -8.02 -7.15
C GLU A 68 3.55 -6.85 -7.41
N ASN A 69 2.61 -7.02 -8.33
CA ASN A 69 1.60 -6.00 -8.63
C ASN A 69 0.66 -5.75 -7.45
N ASP A 70 0.22 -6.83 -6.78
CA ASP A 70 -0.67 -6.72 -5.61
C ASP A 70 0.05 -6.03 -4.43
N GLU A 71 1.34 -6.29 -4.22
CA GLU A 71 2.16 -5.61 -3.21
C GLU A 71 2.34 -4.12 -3.55
N LEU A 72 2.64 -3.80 -4.81
CA LEU A 72 2.77 -2.41 -5.26
C LEU A 72 1.46 -1.64 -5.08
N ALA A 73 0.33 -2.22 -5.49
CA ALA A 73 -0.98 -1.59 -5.36
C ALA A 73 -1.32 -1.33 -3.90
N LYS A 74 -1.07 -2.29 -2.99
CA LYS A 74 -1.36 -2.10 -1.58
C LYS A 74 -0.44 -1.07 -0.91
N LYS A 75 0.83 -1.01 -1.33
CA LYS A 75 1.75 0.03 -0.87
C LYS A 75 1.27 1.41 -1.29
N GLN A 76 0.87 1.58 -2.56
CA GLN A 76 0.32 2.85 -3.06
C GLN A 76 -0.95 3.26 -2.30
N GLU A 77 -1.83 2.30 -1.98
CA GLU A 77 -3.02 2.55 -1.17
C GLU A 77 -2.63 3.03 0.25
N TYR A 78 -1.69 2.33 0.91
CA TYR A 78 -1.20 2.72 2.23
C TYR A 78 -0.59 4.13 2.21
N ASP A 79 0.31 4.40 1.27
CA ASP A 79 0.98 5.70 1.14
C ASP A 79 -0.04 6.84 0.91
N SER A 80 -1.05 6.60 0.07
CA SER A 80 -2.13 7.55 -0.21
C SER A 80 -2.95 7.85 1.05
N ARG A 81 -3.37 6.81 1.79
CA ARG A 81 -4.19 6.98 3.01
C ARG A 81 -3.42 7.64 4.15
N VAL A 82 -2.10 7.39 4.26
CA VAL A 82 -1.24 8.10 5.21
C VAL A 82 -1.13 9.58 4.84
N ALA A 83 -0.98 9.90 3.56
CA ALA A 83 -0.95 11.29 3.08
C ALA A 83 -2.28 12.01 3.36
N GLU A 84 -3.42 11.35 3.14
CA GLU A 84 -4.74 11.88 3.49
C GLU A 84 -4.91 12.14 4.99
N ALA A 85 -4.50 11.18 5.83
CA ALA A 85 -4.55 11.33 7.29
C ALA A 85 -3.69 12.52 7.75
N LYS A 86 -2.50 12.67 7.16
CA LYS A 86 -1.62 13.81 7.42
C LYS A 86 -2.25 15.13 6.96
N SER A 87 -2.84 15.17 5.77
CA SER A 87 -3.52 16.37 5.25
C SER A 87 -4.68 16.81 6.16
N LYS A 88 -5.46 15.86 6.68
CA LYS A 88 -6.52 16.14 7.68
C LYS A 88 -5.96 16.72 8.97
N TYR A 89 -4.86 16.15 9.48
CA TYR A 89 -4.18 16.66 10.67
C TYR A 89 -3.60 18.07 10.45
N ASP A 90 -2.91 18.31 9.34
CA ASP A 90 -2.31 19.60 9.01
C ASP A 90 -3.41 20.68 8.85
N SER A 91 -4.52 20.33 8.20
CA SER A 91 -5.70 21.20 8.09
C SER A 91 -6.32 21.51 9.45
N ALA A 92 -6.52 20.49 10.30
CA ALA A 92 -7.08 20.67 11.63
C ALA A 92 -6.18 21.53 12.53
N THR A 93 -4.86 21.40 12.38
CA THR A 93 -3.89 22.14 13.20
C THR A 93 -3.51 23.53 12.69
N GLY A 94 -4.16 23.99 11.62
CA GLY A 94 -3.84 25.28 11.00
C GLY A 94 -2.43 25.32 10.40
N LYS A 95 -1.81 24.16 10.18
CA LYS A 95 -0.65 24.02 9.30
C LYS A 95 -1.16 24.01 7.86
N THR A 96 -1.76 25.11 7.42
CA THR A 96 -1.95 25.31 5.98
C THR A 96 -0.56 25.29 5.33
N PRO A 97 -0.34 24.54 4.24
CA PRO A 97 0.81 24.78 3.39
C PRO A 97 0.79 26.28 3.05
N LYS A 98 1.94 26.97 3.17
CA LYS A 98 1.99 28.33 2.66
C LYS A 98 1.59 28.29 1.18
N PRO A 99 0.74 29.21 0.69
CA PRO A 99 0.54 29.36 -0.75
C PRO A 99 1.93 29.60 -1.38
N GLY A 100 2.41 28.64 -2.18
CA GLY A 100 3.71 28.74 -2.86
C GLY A 100 4.80 27.74 -2.45
N GLU A 101 4.57 26.73 -1.60
CA GLU A 101 5.49 25.58 -1.57
C GLU A 101 5.26 24.71 -2.81
N ALA A 102 6.29 24.66 -3.66
CA ALA A 102 6.28 24.07 -4.99
C ALA A 102 5.71 22.64 -5.00
N GLY A 103 4.67 22.41 -5.82
CA GLY A 103 4.16 21.07 -6.11
C GLY A 103 2.65 20.95 -6.28
N SER A 104 1.88 22.01 -6.07
CA SER A 104 0.41 21.99 -6.26
C SER A 104 -0.04 23.09 -7.21
N ASP A 105 0.42 23.03 -8.46
CA ASP A 105 -0.22 23.76 -9.54
C ASP A 105 -0.37 22.84 -10.76
N PRO A 106 -1.56 22.23 -10.99
CA PRO A 106 -1.81 21.46 -12.20
C PRO A 106 -1.90 22.34 -13.47
N SER A 107 -1.75 23.66 -13.35
CA SER A 107 -1.92 24.61 -14.46
C SER A 107 -0.65 24.84 -15.29
N LEU A 108 0.48 24.21 -14.97
CA LEU A 108 1.75 24.39 -15.70
C LEU A 108 2.06 23.30 -16.74
N LEU A 109 1.12 22.40 -17.05
CA LEU A 109 1.37 21.35 -18.05
C LEU A 109 1.08 21.77 -19.50
N TRP A 110 0.46 22.92 -19.76
CA TRP A 110 0.09 23.36 -21.11
C TRP A 110 0.31 24.88 -21.31
N GLY A 111 1.59 25.27 -21.39
CA GLY A 111 2.04 26.62 -21.79
C GLY A 111 3.28 26.52 -22.65
#